data_AF-A0A1G3PA96-F1
#
_entry.id   AF-A0A1G3PA96-F1
#
_cell.length_a   1.000
_cell.length_b   1.000
_cell.length_c   1.000
_cell.angle_alpha   90.00
_cell.angle_beta   90.00
_cell.angle_gamma   90.00
#
_symmetry.space_group_name_H-M   'P 1'
#
loop_
_entity.id
_entity.type
_entity.pdbx_description
1 polymer ?
#
loop_
_entity_poly.entity_id
_entity_poly.type
_entity_poly.pdbx_seq_one_letter_code
_entity_poly.pdbx_strand_id
1 'polypeptide(L)'
;MNTMKLTITDGVICILFSIISILIIIVLISNKSSNDYLLVNTPDGDFKYYLDHDKTVEATGHLGKTIIEISKGKFKFIDSACPNKTCTHTGFISSSLIPVICLPNGVSAKIIKKQKKHSIQIDGVAM
;
A
#
# COMPACT_ATOMS: atom_id res chain seq x y z
N MET A 1 -44.08 33.59 -3.34
CA MET A 1 -42.77 33.54 -2.66
C MET A 1 -42.92 32.55 -1.51
N ASN A 2 -42.75 31.26 -1.79
CA ASN A 2 -43.07 30.21 -0.82
C ASN A 2 -41.96 30.14 0.21
N THR A 3 -42.28 30.48 1.45
CA THR A 3 -41.39 30.35 2.59
C THR A 3 -41.35 28.88 3.00
N MET A 4 -40.18 28.26 2.82
CA MET A 4 -39.92 26.88 3.22
C MET A 4 -39.98 26.81 4.76
N LYS A 5 -41.13 26.39 5.32
CA LYS A 5 -41.26 26.10 6.75
C LYS A 5 -40.62 24.74 7.00
N LEU A 6 -39.33 24.74 7.33
CA LEU A 6 -38.65 23.54 7.84
C LEU A 6 -39.31 23.14 9.15
N THR A 7 -40.04 22.03 9.12
CA THR A 7 -40.58 21.43 10.35
C THR A 7 -39.45 20.70 11.08
N ILE A 8 -39.56 20.56 12.41
CA ILE A 8 -38.56 19.84 13.23
C ILE A 8 -38.29 18.44 12.66
N THR A 9 -39.31 17.84 12.04
CA THR A 9 -39.28 16.56 11.31
C THR A 9 -38.33 16.56 10.12
N ASP A 10 -38.29 17.63 9.31
CA ASP A 10 -37.37 17.76 8.17
C ASP A 10 -35.91 17.86 8.65
N GLY A 11 -35.67 18.50 9.80
CA GLY A 11 -34.36 18.56 10.44
C GLY A 11 -33.84 17.19 10.88
N VAL A 12 -34.71 16.37 11.48
CA VAL A 12 -34.36 15.00 11.90
C VAL A 12 -34.02 14.11 10.70
N ILE A 13 -34.77 14.24 9.60
CA ILE A 13 -34.54 13.47 8.37
C ILE A 13 -33.17 13.84 7.75
N CYS A 14 -32.83 15.13 7.67
CA CYS A 14 -31.55 15.59 7.14
C CYS A 14 -30.36 15.09 7.96
N ILE A 15 -30.48 15.04 9.29
CA ILE A 15 -29.43 14.54 10.18
C ILE A 15 -29.26 13.02 9.98
N LEU A 16 -30.36 12.27 9.91
CA LEU A 16 -30.32 10.82 9.70
C LEU A 16 -29.64 10.47 8.36
N PHE A 17 -30.00 11.17 7.28
CA PHE A 17 -29.37 10.98 5.97
C PHE A 17 -27.87 11.32 5.97
N SER A 18 -27.47 12.39 6.67
CA SER A 18 -26.07 12.76 6.79
C SER A 18 -25.25 11.70 7.52
N ILE A 19 -25.78 11.15 8.61
CA ILE A 19 -25.13 10.08 9.38
C ILE A 19 -24.98 8.82 8.52
N ILE A 20 -26.03 8.42 7.80
CA ILE A 20 -26.00 7.26 6.89
C ILE A 20 -24.96 7.46 5.78
N SER A 21 -24.92 8.63 5.17
CA SER A 21 -23.94 8.97 4.13
C SER A 21 -22.50 8.88 4.64
N ILE A 22 -22.23 9.42 5.84
CA ILE A 22 -20.91 9.33 6.48
C ILE A 22 -20.52 7.86 6.76
N LEU A 23 -21.47 7.06 7.26
CA LEU A 23 -21.22 5.64 7.54
C LEU A 23 -20.86 4.86 6.27
N ILE A 24 -21.59 5.11 5.17
CA ILE A 24 -21.33 4.50 3.86
C ILE A 24 -19.93 4.87 3.36
N ILE A 25 -19.54 6.14 3.47
CA ILE A 25 -18.20 6.60 3.05
C ILE A 25 -17.10 5.87 3.84
N ILE A 26 -17.25 5.71 5.16
CA ILE A 26 -16.27 5.01 6.01
C ILE A 26 -16.12 3.54 5.59
N VAL A 27 -17.24 2.87 5.30
CA VAL A 27 -17.23 1.47 4.85
C VAL A 27 -16.57 1.34 3.48
N LEU A 28 -16.86 2.25 2.53
CA LEU A 28 -16.26 2.23 1.20
C LEU A 28 -14.74 2.45 1.23
N ILE A 29 -14.24 3.30 2.12
CA ILE A 29 -12.80 3.51 2.30
C ILE A 29 -12.13 2.29 2.94
N SER A 30 -12.83 1.62 3.86
CA SER A 30 -12.31 0.43 4.57
C SER A 30 -12.29 -0.82 3.69
N ASN A 31 -13.22 -0.94 2.74
CA ASN A 31 -13.37 -2.13 1.89
C ASN A 31 -12.42 -2.18 0.69
N LYS A 32 -11.34 -1.41 0.70
CA LYS A 32 -10.30 -1.52 -0.32
C LYS A 32 -9.43 -2.75 -0.05
N SER A 33 -10.00 -3.93 -0.25
CA SER A 33 -9.25 -5.18 -0.43
C SER A 33 -8.57 -5.09 -1.79
N SER A 34 -7.45 -4.38 -1.83
CA SER A 34 -6.59 -4.39 -3.00
C SER A 34 -5.81 -5.69 -2.97
N ASN A 35 -5.88 -6.46 -4.05
CA ASN A 35 -5.02 -7.62 -4.29
C ASN A 35 -3.57 -7.17 -4.61
N ASP A 36 -3.16 -6.05 -4.01
CA ASP A 36 -1.85 -5.45 -4.08
C ASP A 36 -0.96 -6.20 -3.09
N TYR A 37 0.27 -6.44 -3.51
CA TYR A 37 1.24 -7.17 -2.71
C TYR A 37 2.61 -6.49 -2.76
N LEU A 38 3.36 -6.63 -1.68
CA LEU A 38 4.78 -6.36 -1.65
C LEU A 38 5.51 -7.53 -2.28
N LEU A 39 6.27 -7.27 -3.34
CA LEU A 39 7.25 -8.19 -3.88
C LEU A 39 8.59 -7.90 -3.20
N VAL A 40 9.12 -8.86 -2.46
CA VAL A 40 10.43 -8.81 -1.82
C VAL A 40 11.37 -9.73 -2.58
N ASN A 41 12.42 -9.18 -3.19
CA ASN A 41 13.46 -9.94 -3.87
C ASN A 41 14.64 -10.09 -2.91
N THR A 42 15.12 -11.32 -2.76
CA THR A 42 16.32 -11.67 -2.00
C THR A 42 17.22 -12.56 -2.85
N PRO A 43 18.46 -12.83 -2.40
CA PRO A 43 19.35 -13.78 -3.08
C PRO A 43 18.79 -15.20 -3.16
N ASP A 44 17.94 -15.58 -2.20
CA ASP A 44 17.31 -16.91 -2.13
C ASP A 44 16.03 -17.01 -2.98
N GLY A 45 15.53 -15.89 -3.48
CA GLY A 45 14.38 -15.82 -4.39
C GLY A 45 13.39 -14.71 -4.07
N ASP A 46 12.21 -14.84 -4.68
CA ASP A 46 11.16 -13.83 -4.66
C ASP A 46 10.01 -14.24 -3.74
N PHE A 47 9.67 -13.35 -2.80
CA PHE A 47 8.60 -13.55 -1.84
C PHE A 47 7.50 -12.51 -2.03
N LYS A 48 6.23 -12.95 -1.92
CA LYS A 48 5.05 -12.09 -2.08
C LYS A 48 4.31 -11.98 -0.77
N TYR A 49 4.01 -10.75 -0.37
CA TYR A 49 3.27 -10.45 0.85
C TYR A 49 2.12 -9.51 0.55
N TYR A 50 0.88 -9.96 0.71
CA TYR A 50 -0.29 -9.08 0.59
C TYR A 50 -0.24 -7.93 1.61
N LEU A 51 -0.73 -6.77 1.16
CA LEU A 51 -0.73 -5.50 1.90
C LEU A 51 -2.03 -5.25 2.68
N ASP A 52 -2.92 -6.23 2.70
CA ASP A 52 -4.24 -6.25 3.36
C ASP A 52 -4.14 -6.41 4.88
N HIS A 53 -3.06 -6.99 5.36
CA HIS A 53 -2.83 -7.23 6.78
C HIS A 53 -1.49 -6.66 7.24
N ASP A 54 -1.55 -6.01 8.40
CA ASP A 54 -0.36 -5.51 9.09
C ASP A 54 0.48 -6.68 9.59
N LYS A 55 1.78 -6.69 9.25
CA LYS A 55 2.73 -7.73 9.66
C LYS A 55 4.17 -7.29 9.49
N THR A 56 5.06 -7.99 10.16
CA THR A 56 6.51 -7.85 9.98
C THR A 56 7.05 -9.11 9.30
N VAL A 57 7.91 -8.94 8.32
CA VAL A 57 8.54 -10.04 7.57
C VAL A 57 10.05 -9.93 7.64
N GLU A 58 10.71 -11.07 7.72
CA GLU A 58 12.17 -11.18 7.66
C GLU A 58 12.60 -11.64 6.27
N ALA A 59 13.59 -10.97 5.70
CA ALA A 59 14.22 -11.32 4.43
C ALA A 59 15.72 -11.53 4.66
N THR A 60 16.24 -12.68 4.25
CA THR A 60 17.67 -12.97 4.33
C THR A 60 18.38 -12.43 3.11
N GLY A 61 19.39 -11.58 3.33
CA GLY A 61 20.28 -11.07 2.30
C GLY A 61 21.72 -11.55 2.49
N HIS A 62 22.62 -11.12 1.61
CA HIS A 62 24.03 -11.56 1.60
C HIS A 62 24.79 -11.24 2.90
N LEU A 63 24.44 -10.15 3.57
CA LEU A 63 25.08 -9.69 4.80
C LEU A 63 24.30 -10.12 6.05
N GLY A 64 23.11 -10.69 5.89
CA GLY A 64 22.24 -11.13 6.98
C GLY A 64 20.80 -10.65 6.82
N LYS A 65 20.09 -10.57 7.95
CA LYS A 65 18.65 -10.32 7.96
C LYS A 65 18.29 -8.86 7.66
N THR A 66 17.15 -8.69 6.99
CA THR A 66 16.43 -7.43 6.80
C THR A 66 15.02 -7.60 7.34
N ILE A 67 14.57 -6.63 8.14
CA ILE A 67 13.24 -6.62 8.76
C ILE A 67 12.39 -5.59 8.05
N ILE A 68 11.23 -6.01 7.53
CA ILE A 68 10.32 -5.16 6.76
C ILE A 68 8.96 -5.14 7.47
N GLU A 69 8.46 -3.94 7.77
CA GLU A 69 7.11 -3.73 8.29
C GLU A 69 6.14 -3.50 7.13
N ILE A 70 5.00 -4.14 7.16
CA ILE A 70 3.83 -3.86 6.34
C ILE A 70 2.74 -3.33 7.28
N SER A 71 2.24 -2.12 7.02
CA SER A 71 1.13 -1.56 7.79
C SER A 71 0.26 -0.63 6.94
N LYS A 72 -1.07 -0.78 7.05
CA LYS A 72 -2.08 0.06 6.39
C LYS A 72 -1.83 0.24 4.88
N GLY A 73 -1.50 -0.84 4.18
CA GLY A 73 -1.25 -0.81 2.74
C GLY A 73 0.10 -0.20 2.33
N LYS A 74 1.01 0.02 3.29
CA LYS A 74 2.36 0.59 3.09
C LYS A 74 3.41 -0.36 3.62
N PHE A 75 4.67 -0.13 3.27
CA PHE A 75 5.79 -0.86 3.87
C PHE A 75 6.95 0.07 4.22
N LYS A 76 7.83 -0.37 5.13
CA LYS A 76 9.14 0.25 5.38
C LYS A 76 10.16 -0.80 5.81
N PHE A 77 11.45 -0.51 5.62
CA PHE A 77 12.52 -1.30 6.19
C PHE A 77 12.72 -0.83 7.64
N ILE A 78 12.49 -1.70 8.62
CA ILE A 78 12.76 -1.41 10.04
C ILE A 78 14.27 -1.49 10.28
N ASP A 79 14.89 -2.56 9.78
CA ASP A 79 16.32 -2.81 9.95
C ASP A 79 16.89 -3.62 8.78
N SER A 80 18.21 -3.55 8.60
CA SER A 80 18.94 -4.35 7.61
C SER A 80 20.38 -4.56 8.06
N ALA A 81 20.94 -5.74 7.86
CA ALA A 81 22.33 -6.05 8.22
C ALA A 81 23.40 -5.19 7.53
N CYS A 82 23.05 -4.35 6.54
CA CYS A 82 24.00 -3.47 5.89
C CYS A 82 24.47 -2.30 6.79
N PRO A 83 25.73 -1.86 6.65
CA PRO A 83 26.28 -0.76 7.45
C PRO A 83 25.67 0.60 7.10
N ASN A 84 25.31 0.81 5.82
CA ASN A 84 24.88 2.11 5.32
C ASN A 84 23.46 2.48 5.74
N LYS A 85 22.62 1.49 6.09
CA LYS A 85 21.22 1.65 6.54
C LYS A 85 20.33 2.56 5.65
N THR A 86 20.72 2.87 4.41
CA THR A 86 20.00 3.82 3.54
C THR A 86 18.54 3.42 3.29
N CYS A 87 18.26 2.11 3.20
CA CYS A 87 16.91 1.59 3.04
C CYS A 87 15.98 1.88 4.23
N THR A 88 16.50 1.93 5.47
CA THR A 88 15.68 2.19 6.66
C THR A 88 15.30 3.66 6.78
N HIS A 89 16.17 4.55 6.29
CA HIS A 89 15.91 6.00 6.24
C HIS A 89 14.80 6.40 5.27
N THR A 90 14.42 5.53 4.32
CA THR A 90 13.34 5.82 3.35
C THR A 90 11.96 5.95 4.02
N GLY A 91 11.75 5.29 5.17
CA GLY A 91 10.48 5.32 5.88
C GLY A 91 9.35 4.58 5.15
N PHE A 92 8.09 4.95 5.44
CA PHE A 92 6.91 4.28 4.88
C PHE A 92 6.65 4.67 3.41
N ILE A 93 6.56 3.66 2.56
CA ILE A 93 6.28 3.79 1.14
C ILE A 93 4.94 3.14 0.80
N SER A 94 4.09 3.92 0.11
CA SER A 94 2.78 3.49 -0.42
C SER A 94 2.70 3.51 -1.95
N SER A 95 3.76 4.00 -2.61
CA SER A 95 3.81 4.11 -4.07
C SER A 95 4.31 2.81 -4.69
N SER A 96 3.67 2.38 -5.79
CA SER A 96 4.13 1.25 -6.61
C SER A 96 5.19 1.63 -7.64
N LEU A 97 5.50 2.92 -7.78
CA LEU A 97 6.48 3.40 -8.75
C LEU A 97 7.91 3.24 -8.24
N ILE A 98 8.12 3.46 -6.93
CA ILE A 98 9.45 3.57 -6.34
C ILE A 98 9.73 2.31 -5.49
N PRO A 99 10.70 1.47 -5.88
CA PRO A 99 11.18 0.38 -5.03
C PRO A 99 12.11 0.92 -3.94
N VAL A 100 12.22 0.18 -2.82
CA VAL A 100 13.27 0.40 -1.82
C VAL A 100 14.28 -0.72 -1.95
N ILE A 101 15.57 -0.36 -2.07
CA ILE A 101 16.65 -1.30 -2.38
C ILE A 101 17.72 -1.18 -1.31
N CYS A 102 18.07 -2.31 -0.69
CA CYS A 102 19.24 -2.47 0.14
C CYS A 102 20.36 -3.11 -0.67
N LEU A 103 21.06 -2.28 -1.46
CA LEU A 103 22.05 -2.77 -2.42
C LEU A 103 23.13 -3.67 -1.79
N PRO A 104 23.77 -3.32 -0.65
CA PRO A 104 24.79 -4.17 -0.06
C PRO A 104 24.25 -5.51 0.46
N ASN A 105 23.01 -5.53 0.97
CA ASN A 105 22.40 -6.78 1.47
C ASN A 105 21.72 -7.58 0.36
N GLY A 106 21.59 -7.05 -0.87
CA GLY A 106 20.92 -7.73 -1.97
C GLY A 106 19.41 -7.93 -1.77
N VAL A 107 18.77 -7.12 -0.94
CA VAL A 107 17.32 -7.20 -0.67
C VAL A 107 16.63 -5.99 -1.27
N SER A 108 15.54 -6.19 -2.00
CA SER A 108 14.69 -5.09 -2.48
C SER A 108 13.23 -5.39 -2.24
N ALA A 109 12.41 -4.34 -2.11
CA ALA A 109 10.97 -4.47 -1.98
C ALA A 109 10.22 -3.43 -2.82
N LYS A 110 9.14 -3.87 -3.47
CA LYS A 110 8.29 -3.02 -4.32
C LYS A 110 6.83 -3.41 -4.21
N ILE A 111 5.95 -2.42 -4.14
CA ILE A 111 4.50 -2.65 -4.21
C ILE A 111 4.11 -2.94 -5.65
N ILE A 112 3.46 -4.09 -5.88
CA ILE A 112 2.85 -4.45 -7.15
C ILE A 112 1.34 -4.31 -7.02
N LYS A 113 0.76 -3.45 -7.85
CA LYS A 113 -0.68 -3.33 -8.00
C LYS A 113 -1.12 -4.19 -9.15
N LYS A 114 -2.12 -5.05 -8.94
CA LYS A 114 -2.70 -5.83 -10.05
C LYS A 114 -3.51 -4.88 -10.93
N GLN A 115 -2.85 -4.25 -11.90
CA GLN A 115 -3.49 -3.48 -12.96
C GLN A 115 -4.50 -4.38 -13.68
N LYS A 116 -5.75 -3.94 -13.86
CA LYS A 116 -6.59 -4.49 -14.94
C LYS A 116 -5.81 -4.20 -16.23
N LYS A 117 -5.25 -5.24 -16.83
CA LYS A 117 -4.43 -5.24 -18.05
C LYS A 117 -5.00 -4.28 -19.10
N HIS A 118 -4.43 -3.08 -19.21
CA HIS A 118 -4.40 -2.35 -20.48
C HIS A 118 -3.00 -2.59 -21.04
N SER A 119 -2.90 -3.62 -21.87
CA SER A 119 -1.68 -4.00 -22.57
C SER A 119 -1.34 -2.92 -23.60
N ILE A 120 -0.36 -2.08 -23.29
CA ILE A 120 0.44 -1.46 -24.35
C ILE A 120 1.52 -2.50 -24.68
N GLN A 121 1.28 -3.27 -25.74
CA GLN A 121 2.36 -3.92 -26.47
C GLN A 121 3.24 -2.82 -27.02
N ILE A 122 4.45 -2.71 -26.50
CA ILE A 122 5.54 -2.03 -27.19
C ILE A 122 6.34 -3.15 -27.83
N ASP A 123 6.04 -3.42 -29.10
CA ASP A 123 6.87 -4.26 -29.93
C ASP A 123 8.23 -3.57 -30.05
N GLY A 124 9.26 -4.20 -29.48
CA GLY A 124 10.63 -3.73 -29.63
C GLY A 124 11.04 -3.82 -31.09
N VAL A 125 11.38 -2.68 -31.70
CA VAL A 125 12.19 -2.65 -32.91
C VAL A 125 13.63 -2.45 -32.46
N ALA A 126 14.43 -3.50 -32.66
CA ALA A 126 15.87 -3.38 -32.74
C ALA A 126 16.23 -2.71 -34.07
N MET A 127 17.10 -1.70 -34.01
CA MET A 127 18.06 -1.32 -35.06
C MET A 127 19.24 -0.61 -34.42
#